data_AF-A0A9P8KSK7-F1
#
_entry.id   AF-A0A9P8KSK7-F1
#
_cell.length_a   1.000
_cell.length_b   1.000
_cell.length_c   1.000
_cell.angle_alpha   90.00
_cell.angle_beta   90.00
_cell.angle_gamma   90.00
#
_symmetry.space_group_name_H-M   'P 1'
#
loop_
_entity.id
_entity.type
_entity.pdbx_description
1 polymer ?
#
loop_
_entity_poly.entity_id
_entity_poly.type
_entity_poly.pdbx_seq_one_letter_code
_entity_poly.pdbx_strand_id
1 'polypeptide(L)'
;MALLRKLSRPLFLPPVLHSRPLQNIILIASCLILLIFFLYSLREPEPTQLLPYQIYPQTNDSIHHTVTEFLPASVETGKDSTRELCDSFPKHVLSRIQPVLKTGHGDNKEKLNAQMDSTSACFTPDELIIFSDLDEKIRDHHAIDILAHLPSAHYNATTFKMWEEYLAQKEMQANGVLDTAAQVKHINGWALDKFKFLPMMERAWAMKPNRDFYVFYETDTYIFWDNLFRFLQTYNPDANAYIGSPSPGRRDPKRGDQGTLFANGGPGYVISRGAMKTLLQRTTGPYGQYTDDPLSVKFSYLNHDDECCGDSVLGWVLWELGIPMHGHWPMFSDYGLHDIPFNDQHWCQPLITLHKTSPKDMVDLFSWEFSQRKSQRPLLFSDVWEFHKPGTVPSRENWDGGRFDAFEPPAEVVIESSEQCSRACSDDVGCLQWKWEGRDRKKCTLLRSLQHGRARKAEKGDGDEEAWVDYTSGWVDEHIKEWRKKQDCGIVKWVGASVERKF
;
A
#
# COMPACT_ATOMS: atom_id res chain seq x y z
N MET A 1 -65.18 -37.92 -28.76
CA MET A 1 -65.94 -38.59 -27.68
C MET A 1 -65.71 -37.78 -26.41
N ALA A 2 -66.80 -37.23 -25.84
CA ALA A 2 -66.95 -36.53 -24.56
C ALA A 2 -66.07 -35.29 -24.24
N LEU A 3 -66.66 -34.11 -24.48
CA LEU A 3 -66.36 -32.81 -23.91
C LEU A 3 -67.40 -32.47 -22.81
N LEU A 4 -67.02 -31.57 -21.88
CA LEU A 4 -67.83 -30.78 -20.93
C LEU A 4 -68.29 -31.42 -19.61
N ARG A 5 -67.88 -30.81 -18.48
CA ARG A 5 -68.68 -29.79 -17.77
C ARG A 5 -67.93 -29.05 -16.64
N LYS A 6 -68.18 -27.75 -16.58
CA LYS A 6 -67.79 -26.75 -15.57
C LYS A 6 -68.39 -27.05 -14.19
N LEU A 7 -67.70 -26.63 -13.12
CA LEU A 7 -68.32 -26.27 -11.84
C LEU A 7 -67.71 -24.97 -11.30
N SER A 8 -68.59 -23.99 -11.18
CA SER A 8 -68.42 -22.64 -10.64
C SER A 8 -68.54 -22.61 -9.12
N ARG A 9 -67.67 -21.87 -8.42
CA ARG A 9 -67.87 -21.39 -7.04
C ARG A 9 -67.64 -19.87 -7.01
N PRO A 10 -68.53 -19.06 -6.41
CA PRO A 10 -68.22 -17.67 -6.08
C PRO A 10 -67.48 -17.57 -4.74
N LEU A 11 -66.52 -16.65 -4.64
CA LEU A 11 -65.87 -16.25 -3.39
C LEU A 11 -66.89 -15.52 -2.50
N PHE A 12 -67.05 -15.98 -1.25
CA PHE A 12 -67.66 -15.22 -0.17
C PHE A 12 -66.66 -14.15 0.33
N LEU A 13 -67.00 -12.87 0.19
CA LEU A 13 -66.37 -11.76 0.91
C LEU A 13 -67.21 -11.45 2.16
N PRO A 14 -66.63 -11.47 3.39
CA PRO A 14 -67.37 -11.08 4.59
C PRO A 14 -67.43 -9.55 4.74
N PRO A 15 -68.58 -8.97 5.16
CA PRO A 15 -68.74 -7.54 5.36
C PRO A 15 -68.40 -7.16 6.80
N VAL A 16 -67.15 -6.79 7.09
CA VAL A 16 -66.80 -6.19 8.39
C VAL A 16 -65.81 -5.04 8.20
N LEU A 17 -66.31 -3.90 7.74
CA LEU A 17 -65.55 -2.64 7.71
C LEU A 17 -66.47 -1.44 8.03
N HIS A 18 -67.36 -1.56 9.03
CA HIS A 18 -68.20 -0.42 9.46
C HIS A 18 -68.62 -0.45 10.94
N SER A 19 -67.73 -0.85 11.86
CA SER A 19 -67.95 -0.53 13.28
C SER A 19 -67.23 0.78 13.61
N ARG A 20 -67.99 1.80 14.05
CA ARG A 20 -67.48 3.09 14.58
C ARG A 20 -66.27 2.96 15.54
N PRO A 21 -66.16 1.96 16.44
CA PRO A 21 -64.98 1.80 17.26
C PRO A 21 -63.68 1.54 16.47
N LEU A 22 -63.75 0.79 15.36
CA LEU A 22 -62.58 0.49 14.54
C LEU A 22 -62.07 1.74 13.80
N GLN A 23 -62.99 2.59 13.34
CA GLN A 23 -62.66 3.87 12.72
C GLN A 23 -61.96 4.83 13.71
N ASN A 24 -62.42 4.86 14.96
CA ASN A 24 -61.79 5.67 16.01
C ASN A 24 -60.38 5.17 16.36
N ILE A 25 -60.17 3.85 16.40
CA ILE A 25 -58.84 3.26 16.64
C ILE A 25 -57.88 3.62 15.51
N ILE A 26 -58.32 3.51 14.25
CA ILE A 26 -57.51 3.89 13.08
C ILE A 26 -57.17 5.38 13.12
N LEU A 27 -58.13 6.24 13.47
CA LEU A 27 -57.89 7.69 13.56
C LEU A 27 -56.86 8.02 14.64
N ILE A 28 -56.97 7.42 15.83
CA ILE A 28 -56.03 7.63 16.93
C ILE A 28 -54.63 7.12 16.57
N ALA A 29 -54.53 5.94 15.94
CA ALA A 29 -53.26 5.41 15.48
C ALA A 29 -52.62 6.32 14.42
N SER A 30 -53.41 6.82 13.47
CA SER A 30 -52.96 7.79 12.47
C SER A 30 -52.42 9.07 13.10
N CYS A 31 -53.14 9.62 14.09
CA CYS A 31 -52.71 10.82 14.82
C CYS A 31 -51.43 10.58 15.63
N LEU A 32 -51.27 9.41 16.25
CA LEU A 32 -50.05 9.04 16.96
C LEU A 32 -48.86 8.90 16.01
N ILE A 33 -49.05 8.28 14.84
CA ILE A 33 -47.99 8.16 13.82
C ILE A 33 -47.59 9.55 13.31
N LEU A 34 -48.56 10.42 13.02
CA LEU A 34 -48.29 11.80 12.62
C LEU A 34 -47.59 12.60 13.71
N LEU A 35 -47.97 12.42 14.97
CA LEU A 35 -47.31 13.06 16.12
C LEU A 35 -45.87 12.55 16.28
N ILE A 36 -45.64 11.24 16.15
CA ILE A 36 -44.29 10.65 16.19
C ILE A 36 -43.44 11.16 15.03
N PHE A 37 -43.99 11.22 13.82
CA PHE A 37 -43.31 11.77 12.65
C PHE A 37 -42.98 13.25 12.85
N PHE A 38 -43.92 14.03 13.41
CA PHE A 38 -43.72 15.46 13.70
C PHE A 38 -42.67 15.66 14.80
N LEU A 39 -42.69 14.87 15.86
CA LEU A 39 -41.67 14.88 16.92
C LEU A 39 -40.30 14.43 16.40
N TYR A 40 -40.25 13.49 15.46
CA TYR A 40 -39.02 13.05 14.82
C TYR A 40 -38.45 14.11 13.87
N SER A 41 -39.31 14.84 13.16
CA SER A 41 -38.90 15.94 12.26
C SER A 41 -38.58 17.24 12.99
N LEU A 42 -39.07 17.43 14.22
CA LEU A 42 -38.67 18.52 15.12
C LEU A 42 -37.42 18.21 15.95
N ARG A 43 -36.90 16.97 15.90
CA ARG A 43 -35.63 16.63 16.54
C ARG A 43 -34.52 17.24 15.69
N GLU A 44 -34.05 18.42 16.10
CA GLU A 44 -32.80 18.94 15.56
C GLU A 44 -31.71 17.88 15.78
N PRO A 45 -30.92 17.54 14.75
CA PRO A 45 -29.78 16.67 14.95
C PRO A 45 -28.91 17.30 16.04
N GLU A 46 -28.46 16.49 17.01
CA GLU A 46 -27.50 16.99 18.00
C GLU A 46 -26.34 17.66 17.23
N PRO A 47 -25.92 18.87 17.62
CA PRO A 47 -24.81 19.52 16.95
C PRO A 47 -23.61 18.59 17.05
N THR A 48 -23.12 18.12 15.89
CA THR A 48 -21.95 17.25 15.81
C THR A 48 -20.82 17.95 16.56
N GLN A 49 -20.38 17.37 17.68
CA GLN A 49 -19.29 17.93 18.45
C GLN A 49 -18.05 17.95 17.56
N LEU A 50 -17.64 19.16 17.13
CA LEU A 50 -16.47 19.34 16.30
C LEU A 50 -15.23 19.06 17.15
N LEU A 51 -14.49 18.02 16.79
CA LEU A 51 -13.17 17.72 17.35
C LEU A 51 -12.14 18.68 16.76
N PRO A 52 -11.07 18.99 17.52
CA PRO A 52 -9.98 19.83 17.00
C PRO A 52 -9.33 19.16 15.79
N TYR A 53 -8.87 20.00 14.86
CA TYR A 53 -8.08 19.56 13.72
C TYR A 53 -6.83 18.83 14.21
N GLN A 54 -6.50 17.73 13.53
CA GLN A 54 -5.32 16.96 13.88
C GLN A 54 -4.18 17.34 12.95
N ILE A 55 -3.03 17.67 13.54
CA ILE A 55 -1.89 18.21 12.81
C ILE A 55 -1.00 17.04 12.36
N TYR A 56 -0.67 17.02 11.08
CA TYR A 56 0.34 16.10 10.57
C TYR A 56 1.74 16.54 11.03
N PRO A 57 2.58 15.61 11.52
CA PRO A 57 3.96 15.90 11.85
C PRO A 57 4.70 16.57 10.69
N GLN A 58 5.22 17.77 10.97
CA GLN A 58 6.07 18.57 10.10
C GLN A 58 7.38 18.77 10.85
N THR A 59 8.45 18.12 10.38
CA THR A 59 9.76 18.18 11.04
C THR A 59 10.83 18.52 10.03
N ASN A 60 11.86 19.23 10.50
CA ASN A 60 13.00 19.57 9.66
C ASN A 60 13.81 18.31 9.32
N ASP A 61 14.45 18.34 8.16
CA ASP A 61 15.47 17.38 7.82
C ASP A 61 16.59 17.36 8.88
N SER A 62 17.14 16.18 9.13
CA SER A 62 18.19 16.01 10.13
C SER A 62 19.48 15.50 9.50
N ILE A 63 20.61 15.95 10.05
CA ILE A 63 21.96 15.52 9.65
C ILE A 63 22.51 14.46 10.61
N HIS A 64 21.62 13.64 11.20
CA HIS A 64 22.04 12.62 12.16
C HIS A 64 23.08 11.69 11.55
N HIS A 65 24.25 11.67 12.19
CA HIS A 65 25.29 10.74 11.85
C HIS A 65 24.88 9.33 12.26
N THR A 66 24.79 8.41 11.29
CA THR A 66 24.43 7.02 11.52
C THR A 66 25.54 6.12 11.01
N VAL A 67 25.65 4.93 11.60
CA VAL A 67 26.62 3.90 11.19
C VAL A 67 25.88 2.60 10.88
N THR A 68 26.42 1.82 9.96
CA THR A 68 25.84 0.52 9.62
C THR A 68 26.01 -0.43 10.80
N GLU A 69 24.98 -1.24 11.04
CA GLU A 69 25.06 -2.37 11.96
C GLU A 69 25.61 -3.63 11.26
N PHE A 70 25.68 -3.65 9.92
CA PHE A 70 26.21 -4.77 9.14
C PHE A 70 27.73 -4.90 9.30
N LEU A 71 28.20 -6.13 9.53
CA LEU A 71 29.62 -6.44 9.69
C LEU A 71 29.99 -7.69 8.87
N PRO A 72 30.91 -7.58 7.89
CA PRO A 72 31.51 -6.35 7.37
C PRO A 72 30.48 -5.43 6.70
N ALA A 73 30.80 -4.15 6.58
CA ALA A 73 29.90 -3.16 5.99
C ALA A 73 29.56 -3.50 4.52
N SER A 74 30.58 -3.87 3.73
CA SER A 74 30.44 -4.27 2.32
C SER A 74 30.99 -5.68 2.12
N VAL A 75 30.35 -6.44 1.24
CA VAL A 75 30.72 -7.82 0.85
C VAL A 75 30.83 -7.86 -0.68
N GLU A 76 31.89 -8.44 -1.23
CA GLU A 76 32.10 -8.51 -2.68
C GLU A 76 31.09 -9.46 -3.34
N THR A 77 30.39 -8.96 -4.35
CA THR A 77 29.43 -9.75 -5.12
C THR A 77 30.15 -10.49 -6.25
N GLY A 78 30.19 -11.82 -6.20
CA GLY A 78 30.81 -12.62 -7.27
C GLY A 78 31.12 -14.09 -6.95
N LYS A 79 30.97 -14.52 -5.69
CA LYS A 79 31.11 -15.92 -5.27
C LYS A 79 30.12 -16.38 -4.18
N ASP A 80 29.38 -15.44 -3.60
CA ASP A 80 28.71 -15.65 -2.33
C ASP A 80 27.24 -16.00 -2.54
N SER A 81 26.80 -17.13 -1.99
CA SER A 81 25.38 -17.47 -1.96
C SER A 81 24.58 -16.46 -1.10
N THR A 82 23.26 -16.34 -1.29
CA THR A 82 22.39 -15.51 -0.42
C THR A 82 22.65 -15.77 1.07
N ARG A 83 22.99 -17.01 1.42
CA ARG A 83 23.38 -17.41 2.78
C ARG A 83 24.63 -16.68 3.28
N GLU A 84 25.69 -16.61 2.48
CA GLU A 84 26.93 -15.91 2.83
C GLU A 84 26.72 -14.40 2.96
N LEU A 85 25.89 -13.81 2.10
CA LEU A 85 25.48 -12.41 2.27
C LEU A 85 24.81 -12.22 3.64
N CYS A 86 23.87 -13.10 4.00
CA CYS A 86 23.15 -13.05 5.27
C CYS A 86 24.02 -13.25 6.52
N ASP A 87 25.25 -13.76 6.41
CA ASP A 87 26.18 -13.83 7.54
C ASP A 87 26.56 -12.42 8.06
N SER A 88 26.52 -11.40 7.19
CA SER A 88 26.74 -9.99 7.58
C SER A 88 25.51 -9.28 8.14
N PHE A 89 24.34 -9.93 8.10
CA PHE A 89 23.08 -9.32 8.54
C PHE A 89 23.06 -9.15 10.07
N PRO A 90 22.73 -7.95 10.60
CA PRO A 90 22.84 -7.65 12.03
C PRO A 90 21.69 -8.23 12.85
N LYS A 91 21.78 -9.53 13.17
CA LYS A 91 20.75 -10.27 13.91
C LYS A 91 20.36 -9.64 15.25
N HIS A 92 21.28 -8.97 15.94
CA HIS A 92 21.00 -8.29 17.21
C HIS A 92 19.92 -7.21 17.08
N VAL A 93 19.78 -6.57 15.91
CA VAL A 93 18.77 -5.54 15.64
C VAL A 93 17.35 -6.12 15.70
N LEU A 94 17.17 -7.42 15.42
CA LEU A 94 15.87 -8.12 15.47
C LEU A 94 15.35 -8.34 16.90
N SER A 95 16.17 -8.04 17.92
CA SER A 95 15.69 -7.90 19.29
C SER A 95 14.83 -6.63 19.49
N ARG A 96 15.02 -5.62 18.63
CA ARG A 96 14.35 -4.33 18.67
C ARG A 96 13.28 -4.21 17.58
N ILE A 97 13.52 -4.76 16.41
CA ILE A 97 12.62 -4.64 15.25
C ILE A 97 11.91 -5.96 14.99
N GLN A 98 10.63 -5.91 14.62
CA GLN A 98 9.87 -7.05 14.12
C GLN A 98 9.52 -6.89 12.64
N PRO A 99 10.17 -7.62 11.72
CA PRO A 99 9.70 -7.71 10.34
C PRO A 99 8.41 -8.54 10.26
N VAL A 100 7.44 -8.04 9.48
CA VAL A 100 6.15 -8.68 9.24
C VAL A 100 5.84 -8.64 7.74
N LEU A 101 5.92 -9.81 7.09
CA LEU A 101 5.56 -9.97 5.69
C LEU A 101 4.06 -10.28 5.57
N LYS A 102 3.34 -9.48 4.79
CA LYS A 102 1.98 -9.76 4.36
C LYS A 102 1.98 -10.41 2.98
N THR A 103 1.22 -11.48 2.83
CA THR A 103 0.97 -12.17 1.56
C THR A 103 -0.50 -12.59 1.48
N GLY A 104 -0.93 -13.10 0.34
CA GLY A 104 -2.14 -13.93 0.20
C GLY A 104 -1.82 -15.24 -0.51
N HIS A 105 -2.69 -16.25 -0.36
CA HIS A 105 -2.51 -17.50 -1.09
C HIS A 105 -2.56 -17.30 -2.62
N GLY A 106 -3.40 -16.37 -3.07
CA GLY A 106 -3.50 -15.97 -4.48
C GLY A 106 -2.36 -15.10 -4.99
N ASP A 107 -1.37 -14.75 -4.15
CA ASP A 107 -0.25 -13.91 -4.59
C ASP A 107 0.61 -14.62 -5.64
N ASN A 108 1.25 -13.82 -6.48
CA ASN A 108 2.14 -14.33 -7.51
C ASN A 108 3.34 -15.06 -6.86
N LYS A 109 3.48 -16.36 -7.18
CA LYS A 109 4.53 -17.23 -6.64
C LYS A 109 5.96 -16.74 -6.97
N GLU A 110 6.17 -16.07 -8.10
CA GLU A 110 7.48 -15.50 -8.45
C GLU A 110 7.84 -14.31 -7.55
N LYS A 111 6.88 -13.42 -7.26
CA LYS A 111 7.06 -12.33 -6.29
C LYS A 111 7.38 -12.85 -4.90
N LEU A 112 6.58 -13.80 -4.40
CA LEU A 112 6.82 -14.40 -3.09
C LEU A 112 8.19 -15.08 -3.04
N ASN A 113 8.57 -15.85 -4.06
CA ASN A 113 9.89 -16.48 -4.10
C ASN A 113 11.02 -15.44 -4.13
N ALA A 114 10.93 -14.42 -4.98
CA ALA A 114 11.91 -13.34 -5.02
C ALA A 114 12.05 -12.65 -3.67
N GLN A 115 10.94 -12.42 -2.95
CA GLN A 115 10.97 -11.82 -1.62
C GLN A 115 11.69 -12.71 -0.60
N MET A 116 11.47 -14.02 -0.66
CA MET A 116 12.17 -15.01 0.18
C MET A 116 13.63 -15.24 -0.25
N ASP A 117 14.00 -14.87 -1.49
CA ASP A 117 15.37 -14.93 -2.02
C ASP A 117 16.16 -13.62 -1.84
N SER A 118 15.50 -12.56 -1.38
CA SER A 118 16.05 -11.21 -1.21
C SER A 118 15.76 -10.61 0.17
N THR A 119 14.85 -9.62 0.26
CA THR A 119 14.55 -8.82 1.45
C THR A 119 14.26 -9.67 2.68
N SER A 120 13.61 -10.82 2.52
CA SER A 120 13.25 -11.71 3.63
C SER A 120 14.22 -12.89 3.82
N ALA A 121 15.20 -13.06 2.94
CA ALA A 121 16.06 -14.25 2.90
C ALA A 121 16.91 -14.43 4.16
N CYS A 122 17.27 -13.33 4.81
CA CYS A 122 18.10 -13.39 6.00
C CYS A 122 17.34 -13.66 7.28
N PHE A 123 16.02 -13.83 7.28
CA PHE A 123 15.27 -14.10 8.51
C PHE A 123 15.04 -15.60 8.72
N THR A 124 15.20 -16.06 9.95
CA THR A 124 14.75 -17.40 10.34
C THR A 124 13.22 -17.43 10.55
N PRO A 125 12.60 -18.62 10.63
CA PRO A 125 11.16 -18.74 10.92
C PRO A 125 10.69 -18.06 12.21
N ASP A 126 11.55 -17.94 13.23
CA ASP A 126 11.22 -17.26 14.49
C ASP A 126 11.38 -15.73 14.43
N GLU A 127 12.12 -15.23 13.44
CA GLU A 127 12.44 -13.81 13.27
C GLU A 127 11.46 -13.10 12.34
N LEU A 128 10.96 -13.79 11.31
CA LEU A 128 9.97 -13.25 10.37
C LEU A 128 8.58 -13.78 10.67
N ILE A 129 7.64 -12.85 10.91
CA ILE A 129 6.22 -13.18 10.94
C ILE A 129 5.67 -13.07 9.53
N ILE A 130 4.97 -14.12 9.06
CA ILE A 130 4.25 -14.09 7.78
C ILE A 130 2.76 -14.20 8.06
N PHE A 131 2.00 -13.20 7.61
CA PHE A 131 0.53 -13.21 7.67
C PHE A 131 -0.06 -13.39 6.29
N SER A 132 -1.07 -14.26 6.19
CA SER A 132 -1.78 -14.61 4.96
C SER A 132 -3.29 -14.75 5.20
N ASP A 133 -4.04 -14.99 4.13
CA ASP A 133 -5.45 -15.44 4.16
C ASP A 133 -5.56 -16.98 4.14
N LEU A 134 -4.44 -17.69 4.21
CA LEU A 134 -4.38 -19.14 4.30
C LEU A 134 -3.25 -19.59 5.22
N ASP A 135 -3.51 -20.64 5.99
CA ASP A 135 -2.51 -21.27 6.85
C ASP A 135 -1.75 -22.26 5.96
N GLU A 136 -0.49 -21.94 5.66
CA GLU A 136 0.33 -22.70 4.72
C GLU A 136 1.82 -22.55 4.97
N LYS A 137 2.60 -23.50 4.44
CA LYS A 137 4.05 -23.49 4.54
C LYS A 137 4.67 -22.77 3.35
N ILE A 138 5.47 -21.75 3.62
CA ILE A 138 6.28 -21.05 2.61
C ILE A 138 7.75 -21.39 2.88
N ARG A 139 8.29 -22.33 2.10
CA ARG A 139 9.64 -22.88 2.32
C ARG A 139 9.78 -23.44 3.74
N ASP A 140 10.63 -22.89 4.59
CA ASP A 140 10.81 -23.25 5.99
C ASP A 140 10.00 -22.36 6.97
N HIS A 141 9.30 -21.35 6.45
CA HIS A 141 8.44 -20.46 7.23
C HIS A 141 6.98 -20.94 7.24
N HIS A 142 6.22 -20.46 8.23
CA HIS A 142 4.79 -20.68 8.35
C HIS A 142 4.03 -19.38 8.09
N ALA A 143 3.16 -19.37 7.09
CA ALA A 143 2.21 -18.30 6.86
C ALA A 143 0.97 -18.54 7.72
N ILE A 144 0.62 -17.54 8.54
CA ILE A 144 -0.50 -17.63 9.47
C ILE A 144 -1.75 -17.06 8.80
N ASP A 145 -2.82 -17.86 8.74
CA ASP A 145 -4.16 -17.40 8.38
C ASP A 145 -4.65 -16.40 9.44
N ILE A 146 -4.52 -15.11 9.14
CA ILE A 146 -4.88 -14.06 10.09
C ILE A 146 -6.40 -13.85 10.13
N LEU A 147 -7.11 -14.32 9.11
CA LEU A 147 -8.56 -14.19 8.96
C LEU A 147 -9.31 -15.29 9.73
N ALA A 148 -8.71 -16.47 9.89
CA ALA A 148 -9.30 -17.60 10.64
C ALA A 148 -9.63 -17.26 12.11
N HIS A 149 -8.99 -16.25 12.69
CA HIS A 149 -9.18 -15.87 14.08
C HIS A 149 -10.13 -14.68 14.28
N LEU A 150 -10.71 -14.13 13.20
CA LEU A 150 -11.69 -13.06 13.30
C LEU A 150 -13.01 -13.61 13.88
N PRO A 151 -13.57 -12.98 14.94
CA PRO A 151 -14.86 -13.39 15.50
C PRO A 151 -15.98 -13.35 14.46
N SER A 152 -17.02 -14.18 14.65
CA SER A 152 -18.15 -14.28 13.71
C SER A 152 -18.88 -12.97 13.42
N ALA A 153 -18.81 -11.99 14.32
CA ALA A 153 -19.30 -10.63 14.11
C ALA A 153 -18.61 -9.89 12.95
N HIS A 154 -17.42 -10.31 12.53
CA HIS A 154 -16.65 -9.71 11.41
C HIS A 154 -17.15 -10.07 10.02
N TYR A 155 -17.94 -11.14 9.93
CA TYR A 155 -18.43 -11.64 8.66
C TYR A 155 -19.92 -11.97 8.75
N ASN A 156 -20.75 -10.94 8.93
CA ASN A 156 -22.16 -11.17 8.59
C ASN A 156 -22.25 -11.37 7.07
N ALA A 157 -22.23 -12.63 6.63
CA ALA A 157 -22.20 -13.05 5.23
C ALA A 157 -23.42 -12.57 4.41
N THR A 158 -24.43 -11.99 5.05
CA THR A 158 -25.53 -11.30 4.34
C THR A 158 -25.19 -9.87 3.92
N THR A 159 -24.06 -9.31 4.35
CA THR A 159 -23.66 -7.89 4.15
C THR A 159 -22.37 -7.70 3.35
N PHE A 160 -21.46 -8.70 3.28
CA PHE A 160 -20.12 -8.52 2.73
C PHE A 160 -19.80 -9.48 1.59
N LYS A 161 -19.87 -9.01 0.33
CA LYS A 161 -19.66 -9.88 -0.84
C LYS A 161 -18.21 -10.35 -0.93
N MET A 162 -17.25 -9.51 -0.52
CA MET A 162 -15.83 -9.87 -0.59
C MET A 162 -15.42 -10.96 0.40
N TRP A 163 -16.16 -11.16 1.51
CA TRP A 163 -15.87 -12.27 2.43
C TRP A 163 -16.21 -13.64 1.85
N GLU A 164 -17.10 -13.70 0.85
CA GLU A 164 -17.40 -14.94 0.13
C GLU A 164 -16.16 -15.52 -0.55
N GLU A 165 -15.17 -14.69 -0.91
CA GLU A 165 -13.87 -15.14 -1.44
C GLU A 165 -13.11 -16.01 -0.42
N TYR A 166 -13.14 -15.64 0.86
CA TYR A 166 -12.47 -16.39 1.92
C TYR A 166 -13.19 -17.70 2.19
N LEU A 167 -14.54 -17.68 2.27
CA LEU A 167 -15.33 -18.90 2.45
C LEU A 167 -15.12 -19.89 1.29
N ALA A 168 -15.12 -19.39 0.04
CA ALA A 168 -14.84 -20.20 -1.13
C ALA A 168 -13.41 -20.77 -1.11
N GLN A 169 -12.42 -19.98 -0.70
CA GLN A 169 -11.04 -20.43 -0.52
C GLN A 169 -10.97 -21.58 0.50
N LYS A 170 -11.61 -21.45 1.68
CA LYS A 170 -11.62 -22.50 2.71
C LYS A 170 -12.36 -23.75 2.27
N GLU A 171 -13.48 -23.61 1.55
CA GLU A 171 -14.22 -24.74 0.98
C GLU A 171 -13.35 -25.50 -0.04
N MET A 172 -12.69 -24.78 -0.95
CA MET A 172 -11.79 -25.39 -1.93
C MET A 172 -10.56 -26.03 -1.29
N GLN A 173 -10.05 -25.45 -0.20
CA GLN A 173 -8.98 -26.06 0.61
C GLN A 173 -9.46 -27.38 1.23
N ALA A 174 -10.64 -27.38 1.87
CA ALA A 174 -11.20 -28.56 2.52
C ALA A 174 -11.51 -29.69 1.53
N ASN A 175 -11.92 -29.34 0.30
CA ASN A 175 -12.19 -30.28 -0.78
C ASN A 175 -10.92 -30.70 -1.55
N GLY A 176 -9.75 -30.13 -1.24
CA GLY A 176 -8.48 -30.47 -1.89
C GLY A 176 -8.35 -29.99 -3.34
N VAL A 177 -9.10 -28.96 -3.74
CA VAL A 177 -9.14 -28.45 -5.12
C VAL A 177 -8.51 -27.07 -5.31
N LEU A 178 -8.17 -26.38 -4.22
CA LEU A 178 -7.68 -24.99 -4.23
C LEU A 178 -6.49 -24.75 -5.17
N ASP A 179 -5.49 -25.64 -5.13
CA ASP A 179 -4.28 -25.56 -5.96
C ASP A 179 -4.35 -26.39 -7.26
N THR A 180 -5.55 -26.76 -7.71
CA THR A 180 -5.73 -27.70 -8.83
C THR A 180 -6.42 -27.05 -10.02
N ALA A 181 -6.28 -27.64 -11.21
CA ALA A 181 -7.07 -27.26 -12.38
C ALA A 181 -8.59 -27.48 -12.19
N ALA A 182 -9.00 -28.18 -11.13
CA ALA A 182 -10.40 -28.37 -10.76
C ALA A 182 -10.97 -27.22 -9.92
N GLN A 183 -10.21 -26.13 -9.72
CA GLN A 183 -10.69 -24.92 -9.07
C GLN A 183 -11.94 -24.38 -9.80
N VAL A 184 -13.06 -24.30 -9.08
CA VAL A 184 -14.34 -23.85 -9.64
C VAL A 184 -14.48 -22.33 -9.69
N LYS A 185 -13.66 -21.61 -8.93
CA LYS A 185 -13.66 -20.14 -8.83
C LYS A 185 -12.25 -19.62 -8.58
N HIS A 186 -11.80 -18.66 -9.37
CA HIS A 186 -10.57 -17.91 -9.07
C HIS A 186 -10.81 -16.99 -7.87
N ILE A 187 -10.01 -17.12 -6.81
CA ILE A 187 -10.13 -16.32 -5.58
C ILE A 187 -9.54 -14.94 -5.81
N ASN A 188 -10.34 -13.90 -5.55
CA ASN A 188 -9.85 -12.53 -5.56
C ASN A 188 -9.08 -12.23 -4.27
N GLY A 189 -7.78 -12.48 -4.25
CA GLY A 189 -6.93 -12.21 -3.06
C GLY A 189 -6.93 -10.74 -2.63
N TRP A 190 -7.06 -9.80 -3.55
CA TRP A 190 -7.15 -8.37 -3.23
C TRP A 190 -8.39 -8.04 -2.41
N ALA A 191 -9.51 -8.73 -2.67
CA ALA A 191 -10.73 -8.58 -1.89
C ALA A 191 -10.55 -8.99 -0.42
N LEU A 192 -9.65 -9.95 -0.15
CA LEU A 192 -9.35 -10.44 1.19
C LEU A 192 -8.30 -9.60 1.93
N ASP A 193 -7.46 -8.89 1.18
CA ASP A 193 -6.33 -8.16 1.73
C ASP A 193 -6.75 -7.11 2.76
N LYS A 194 -7.89 -6.45 2.55
CA LYS A 194 -8.42 -5.44 3.47
C LYS A 194 -8.63 -5.94 4.89
N PHE A 195 -9.03 -7.21 5.05
CA PHE A 195 -9.39 -7.79 6.35
C PHE A 195 -8.15 -8.15 7.18
N LYS A 196 -6.96 -8.14 6.58
CA LYS A 196 -5.72 -8.57 7.25
C LYS A 196 -5.16 -7.48 8.17
N PHE A 197 -5.28 -6.20 7.80
CA PHE A 197 -4.50 -5.12 8.42
C PHE A 197 -4.73 -4.95 9.93
N LEU A 198 -5.98 -4.91 10.40
CA LEU A 198 -6.26 -4.77 11.83
C LEU A 198 -5.85 -5.99 12.68
N PRO A 199 -6.25 -7.23 12.33
CA PRO A 199 -5.86 -8.39 13.13
C PRO A 199 -4.34 -8.66 13.06
N MET A 200 -3.66 -8.28 11.98
CA MET A 200 -2.19 -8.34 11.91
C MET A 200 -1.52 -7.50 13.01
N MET A 201 -2.08 -6.33 13.38
CA MET A 201 -1.53 -5.50 14.46
C MET A 201 -1.63 -6.23 15.81
N GLU A 202 -2.82 -6.75 16.12
CA GLU A 202 -3.08 -7.49 17.35
C GLU A 202 -2.17 -8.71 17.45
N ARG A 203 -2.06 -9.47 16.36
CA ARG A 203 -1.31 -10.72 16.33
C ARG A 203 0.20 -10.49 16.34
N ALA A 204 0.72 -9.50 15.60
CA ALA A 204 2.13 -9.15 15.63
C ALA A 204 2.58 -8.78 17.05
N TRP A 205 1.79 -7.94 17.73
CA TRP A 205 2.04 -7.56 19.12
C TRP A 205 1.97 -8.75 20.07
N ALA A 206 0.94 -9.60 19.95
CA ALA A 206 0.78 -10.76 20.82
C ALA A 206 1.92 -11.77 20.66
N MET A 207 2.42 -11.98 19.44
CA MET A 207 3.51 -12.92 19.16
C MET A 207 4.87 -12.38 19.60
N LYS A 208 5.12 -11.09 19.40
CA LYS A 208 6.42 -10.45 19.63
C LYS A 208 6.20 -9.11 20.32
N PRO A 209 5.78 -9.07 21.60
CA PRO A 209 5.41 -7.83 22.27
C PRO A 209 6.64 -6.95 22.54
N ASN A 210 6.41 -5.64 22.70
CA ASN A 210 7.40 -4.65 23.12
C ASN A 210 8.62 -4.46 22.21
N ARG A 211 8.55 -4.90 20.95
CA ARG A 211 9.52 -4.52 19.93
C ARG A 211 9.44 -3.00 19.71
N ASP A 212 10.59 -2.35 19.58
CA ASP A 212 10.70 -0.91 19.35
C ASP A 212 9.89 -0.47 18.13
N PHE A 213 9.97 -1.26 17.04
CA PHE A 213 9.29 -1.00 15.78
C PHE A 213 8.81 -2.29 15.13
N TYR A 214 7.63 -2.25 14.52
CA TYR A 214 7.07 -3.29 13.68
C TYR A 214 7.08 -2.78 12.24
N VAL A 215 7.72 -3.54 11.35
CA VAL A 215 7.94 -3.17 9.94
C VAL A 215 7.07 -4.09 9.09
N PHE A 216 6.02 -3.54 8.50
CA PHE A 216 5.06 -4.27 7.67
C PHE A 216 5.36 -4.02 6.20
N TYR A 217 5.39 -5.08 5.40
CA TYR A 217 5.71 -5.01 3.98
C TYR A 217 5.08 -6.18 3.21
N GLU A 218 5.07 -6.08 1.88
CA GLU A 218 4.37 -7.00 0.97
C GLU A 218 5.35 -7.81 0.10
N THR A 219 4.83 -8.72 -0.72
CA THR A 219 5.65 -9.60 -1.58
C THR A 219 6.36 -8.87 -2.72
N ASP A 220 5.97 -7.63 -3.04
CA ASP A 220 6.63 -6.78 -4.05
C ASP A 220 7.24 -5.49 -3.46
N THR A 221 7.47 -5.46 -2.14
CA THR A 221 8.25 -4.41 -1.46
C THR A 221 9.72 -4.83 -1.36
N TYR A 222 10.64 -4.02 -1.87
CA TYR A 222 12.07 -4.16 -1.57
C TYR A 222 12.45 -3.22 -0.44
N ILE A 223 13.18 -3.70 0.57
CA ILE A 223 13.65 -2.90 1.70
C ILE A 223 15.18 -2.89 1.75
N PHE A 224 15.75 -1.69 1.74
CA PHE A 224 17.16 -1.46 2.05
C PHE A 224 17.34 -1.49 3.57
N TRP A 225 17.51 -2.69 4.14
CA TRP A 225 17.50 -2.89 5.61
C TRP A 225 18.54 -2.05 6.35
N ASP A 226 19.73 -1.84 5.80
CA ASP A 226 20.75 -0.97 6.43
C ASP A 226 20.21 0.46 6.60
N ASN A 227 19.60 1.00 5.54
CA ASN A 227 19.01 2.34 5.57
C ASN A 227 17.84 2.41 6.55
N LEU A 228 16.97 1.40 6.59
CA LEU A 228 15.87 1.35 7.54
C LEU A 228 16.38 1.33 8.99
N PHE A 229 17.39 0.52 9.30
CA PHE A 229 17.94 0.44 10.66
C PHE A 229 18.54 1.77 11.10
N ARG A 230 19.32 2.42 10.24
CA ARG A 230 19.87 3.77 10.48
C ARG A 230 18.78 4.80 10.69
N PHE A 231 17.74 4.78 9.86
CA PHE A 231 16.61 5.70 9.98
C PHE A 231 15.91 5.54 11.33
N LEU A 232 15.62 4.30 11.76
CA LEU A 232 14.93 4.03 13.02
C LEU A 232 15.76 4.35 14.27
N GLN A 233 17.09 4.42 14.17
CA GLN A 233 17.93 4.94 15.28
C GLN A 233 17.63 6.42 15.60
N THR A 234 17.03 7.17 14.66
CA THR A 234 16.66 8.59 14.85
C THR A 234 15.30 8.77 15.51
N TYR A 235 14.55 7.69 15.74
CA TYR A 235 13.20 7.73 16.31
C TYR A 235 13.15 7.25 17.75
N ASN A 236 12.32 7.91 18.56
CA ASN A 236 11.94 7.39 19.87
C ASN A 236 10.86 6.30 19.71
N PRO A 237 11.13 5.02 20.04
CA PRO A 237 10.17 3.94 19.87
C PRO A 237 8.95 4.04 20.80
N ASP A 238 9.03 4.80 21.90
CA ASP A 238 7.90 4.98 22.83
C ASP A 238 6.98 6.16 22.45
N ALA A 239 7.34 6.93 21.43
CA ALA A 239 6.44 7.92 20.84
C ALA A 239 5.39 7.25 19.93
N ASN A 240 4.29 7.94 19.65
CA ASN A 240 3.26 7.48 18.70
C ASN A 240 3.69 7.76 17.25
N ALA A 241 4.65 7.00 16.75
CA ALA A 241 5.09 7.08 15.35
C ALA A 241 4.42 6.01 14.47
N TYR A 242 3.75 6.48 13.42
CA TYR A 242 3.22 5.71 12.30
C TYR A 242 3.84 6.26 11.02
N ILE A 243 4.74 5.51 10.37
CA ILE A 243 5.68 6.03 9.37
C ILE A 243 5.47 5.33 8.03
N GLY A 244 5.49 6.09 6.93
CA GLY A 244 5.55 5.52 5.57
C GLY A 244 5.37 6.55 4.46
N SER A 245 4.94 6.09 3.28
CA SER A 245 4.65 6.94 2.13
C SER A 245 3.20 7.44 2.19
N PRO A 246 2.94 8.77 2.20
CA PRO A 246 1.59 9.30 2.35
C PRO A 246 0.71 9.03 1.11
N SER A 247 -0.55 8.67 1.36
CA SER A 247 -1.62 8.51 0.37
C SER A 247 -2.90 9.20 0.85
N PRO A 248 -3.70 9.81 -0.05
CA PRO A 248 -5.00 10.40 0.27
C PRO A 248 -5.97 9.38 0.86
N GLY A 249 -6.46 9.65 2.07
CA GLY A 249 -7.48 8.88 2.76
C GLY A 249 -8.87 9.49 2.62
N ARG A 250 -9.71 9.25 3.64
CA ARG A 250 -11.09 9.74 3.70
C ARG A 250 -11.15 11.14 4.28
N ARG A 251 -12.35 11.71 4.31
CA ARG A 251 -12.61 12.98 5.01
C ARG A 251 -13.23 12.71 6.37
N ASP A 252 -12.81 13.47 7.37
CA ASP A 252 -13.28 13.35 8.75
C ASP A 252 -14.33 14.42 9.08
N PRO A 253 -15.64 14.12 8.98
CA PRO A 253 -16.68 15.09 9.27
C PRO A 253 -16.67 15.56 10.73
N LYS A 254 -16.08 14.79 11.66
CA LYS A 254 -15.97 15.18 13.08
C LYS A 254 -14.90 16.26 13.27
N ARG A 255 -13.96 16.43 12.35
CA ARG A 255 -12.85 17.41 12.41
C ARG A 255 -12.93 18.47 11.31
N GLY A 256 -14.14 18.99 11.08
CA GLY A 256 -14.35 20.03 10.07
C GLY A 256 -14.13 19.52 8.64
N ASP A 257 -14.46 18.25 8.39
CA ASP A 257 -14.33 17.60 7.09
C ASP A 257 -12.85 17.55 6.60
N GLN A 258 -11.92 17.43 7.55
CA GLN A 258 -10.48 17.33 7.29
C GLN A 258 -10.16 16.12 6.41
N GLY A 259 -9.39 16.32 5.34
CA GLY A 259 -8.83 15.22 4.57
C GLY A 259 -7.77 14.47 5.38
N THR A 260 -7.88 13.14 5.44
CA THR A 260 -6.91 12.28 6.11
C THR A 260 -5.89 11.72 5.13
N LEU A 261 -4.79 11.24 5.67
CA LEU A 261 -3.70 10.56 4.98
C LEU A 261 -3.34 9.30 5.74
N PHE A 262 -2.93 8.28 4.99
CA PHE A 262 -2.45 7.02 5.53
C PHE A 262 -1.12 6.63 4.87
N ALA A 263 -0.36 5.75 5.52
CA ALA A 263 0.83 5.17 4.91
C ALA A 263 0.41 4.07 3.94
N ASN A 264 0.76 4.22 2.67
CA ASN A 264 0.53 3.22 1.62
C ASN A 264 1.14 1.87 2.02
N GLY A 265 0.36 0.78 1.92
CA GLY A 265 0.79 -0.57 2.27
C GLY A 265 1.92 -1.10 1.39
N GLY A 266 1.93 -0.73 0.11
CA GLY A 266 2.86 -1.23 -0.89
C GLY A 266 4.34 -0.94 -0.61
N PRO A 267 4.74 0.32 -0.38
CA PRO A 267 6.09 0.68 0.08
C PRO A 267 6.45 0.15 1.47
N GLY A 268 5.52 -0.49 2.15
CA GLY A 268 5.61 -0.83 3.55
C GLY A 268 5.43 0.38 4.47
N TYR A 269 5.21 0.07 5.74
CA TYR A 269 5.03 1.06 6.81
C TYR A 269 5.61 0.55 8.13
N VAL A 270 5.90 1.49 9.03
CA VAL A 270 6.47 1.19 10.34
C VAL A 270 5.56 1.73 11.43
N ILE A 271 5.30 0.91 12.45
CA ILE A 271 4.59 1.32 13.66
C ILE A 271 5.50 1.12 14.86
N SER A 272 5.70 2.19 15.61
CA SER A 272 6.47 2.20 16.85
C SER A 272 5.76 1.48 18.00
N ARG A 273 6.51 1.07 19.01
CA ARG A 273 5.97 0.48 20.25
C ARG A 273 4.92 1.37 20.90
N GLY A 274 5.15 2.68 20.97
CA GLY A 274 4.20 3.66 21.53
C GLY A 274 2.88 3.64 20.77
N ALA A 275 2.95 3.71 19.43
CA ALA A 275 1.76 3.65 18.59
C ALA A 275 1.03 2.31 18.70
N MET A 276 1.74 1.17 18.75
CA MET A 276 1.13 -0.15 18.97
C MET A 276 0.42 -0.24 20.32
N LYS A 277 1.04 0.29 21.40
CA LYS A 277 0.41 0.33 22.73
C LYS A 277 -0.87 1.17 22.73
N THR A 278 -0.85 2.33 22.08
CA THR A 278 -2.02 3.20 21.97
C THR A 278 -3.11 2.55 21.12
N LEU A 279 -2.74 1.97 19.97
CA LEU A 279 -3.65 1.29 19.06
C LEU A 279 -4.38 0.11 19.73
N LEU A 280 -3.64 -0.69 20.51
CA LEU A 280 -4.14 -1.90 21.15
C LEU A 280 -4.66 -1.66 22.58
N GLN A 281 -4.69 -0.40 23.04
CA GLN A 281 -5.15 -0.07 24.37
C GLN A 281 -6.63 -0.42 24.52
N ARG A 282 -6.93 -1.16 25.59
CA ARG A 282 -8.29 -1.50 26.00
C ARG A 282 -8.62 -0.88 27.34
N THR A 283 -9.86 -0.45 27.47
CA THR A 283 -10.43 0.10 28.69
C THR A 283 -10.61 -1.01 29.71
N THR A 284 -10.21 -0.76 30.95
CA THR A 284 -10.38 -1.73 32.04
C THR A 284 -11.38 -1.21 33.07
N GLY A 285 -12.25 -2.11 33.53
CA GLY A 285 -13.19 -1.83 34.60
C GLY A 285 -12.50 -1.82 35.97
N PRO A 286 -13.24 -1.51 37.04
CA PRO A 286 -12.71 -1.44 38.41
C PRO A 286 -12.02 -2.72 38.92
N TYR A 287 -12.29 -3.87 38.30
CA TYR A 287 -11.73 -5.16 38.66
C TYR A 287 -10.70 -5.68 37.64
N GLY A 288 -10.23 -4.84 36.72
CA GLY A 288 -9.18 -5.16 35.75
C GLY A 288 -9.65 -5.95 34.52
N GLN A 289 -10.95 -6.23 34.38
CA GLN A 289 -11.50 -6.82 33.17
C GLN A 289 -11.61 -5.79 32.05
N TYR A 290 -11.37 -6.20 30.81
CA TYR A 290 -11.61 -5.34 29.67
C TYR A 290 -13.11 -5.04 29.51
N THR A 291 -13.43 -3.78 29.22
CA THR A 291 -14.83 -3.32 29.06
C THR A 291 -15.17 -2.96 27.61
N ASP A 292 -14.17 -2.79 26.76
CA ASP A 292 -14.30 -2.57 25.32
C ASP A 292 -13.79 -3.78 24.53
N ASP A 293 -14.22 -3.88 23.29
CA ASP A 293 -13.85 -4.95 22.39
C ASP A 293 -12.38 -4.85 21.91
N PRO A 294 -11.76 -5.98 21.48
CA PRO A 294 -10.46 -5.96 20.80
C PRO A 294 -10.48 -5.07 19.54
N LEU A 295 -9.31 -4.65 19.07
CA LEU A 295 -9.14 -3.68 17.97
C LEU A 295 -9.96 -4.08 16.75
N SER A 296 -9.81 -5.32 16.30
CA SER A 296 -10.49 -5.79 15.09
C SER A 296 -12.01 -5.69 15.27
N VAL A 297 -12.56 -6.13 16.41
CA VAL A 297 -14.01 -6.10 16.67
C VAL A 297 -14.53 -4.66 16.80
N LYS A 298 -13.81 -3.82 17.56
CA LYS A 298 -14.15 -2.40 17.76
C LYS A 298 -14.30 -1.63 16.44
N PHE A 299 -13.47 -1.95 15.44
CA PHE A 299 -13.47 -1.29 14.12
C PHE A 299 -14.02 -2.17 12.99
N SER A 300 -14.73 -3.25 13.31
CA SER A 300 -15.32 -4.18 12.32
C SER A 300 -16.26 -3.52 11.32
N TYR A 301 -16.87 -2.37 11.66
CA TYR A 301 -17.71 -1.62 10.74
C TYR A 301 -16.95 -1.07 9.52
N LEU A 302 -15.61 -1.03 9.54
CA LEU A 302 -14.76 -0.62 8.41
C LEU A 302 -14.51 -1.77 7.42
N ASN A 303 -14.93 -2.99 7.73
CA ASN A 303 -14.72 -4.16 6.89
C ASN A 303 -15.88 -4.36 5.92
N HIS A 304 -16.18 -3.36 5.09
CA HIS A 304 -17.26 -3.41 4.08
C HIS A 304 -16.79 -3.22 2.64
N ASP A 305 -17.71 -3.42 1.70
CA ASP A 305 -17.36 -3.46 0.28
C ASP A 305 -16.95 -2.09 -0.29
N ASP A 306 -17.54 -0.99 0.20
CA ASP A 306 -17.19 0.36 -0.26
C ASP A 306 -15.81 0.88 0.24
N GLU A 307 -15.15 0.18 1.17
CA GLU A 307 -13.81 0.54 1.62
C GLU A 307 -12.77 0.04 0.62
N CYS A 308 -11.97 0.94 0.05
CA CYS A 308 -11.10 0.56 -1.06
C CYS A 308 -9.99 -0.41 -0.63
N CYS A 309 -9.42 -0.24 0.56
CA CYS A 309 -8.05 -0.70 0.82
C CYS A 309 -7.81 -0.89 2.32
N GLY A 310 -7.08 -1.94 2.73
CA GLY A 310 -6.84 -2.23 4.14
C GLY A 310 -5.85 -1.28 4.85
N ASP A 311 -4.90 -0.72 4.11
CA ASP A 311 -3.99 0.31 4.60
C ASP A 311 -4.72 1.63 4.91
N SER A 312 -5.71 2.00 4.09
CA SER A 312 -6.64 3.11 4.37
C SER A 312 -7.47 2.85 5.64
N VAL A 313 -7.93 1.61 5.86
CA VAL A 313 -8.64 1.22 7.09
C VAL A 313 -7.73 1.40 8.32
N LEU A 314 -6.51 0.85 8.28
CA LEU A 314 -5.55 1.01 9.39
C LEU A 314 -5.21 2.48 9.64
N GLY A 315 -4.97 3.26 8.58
CA GLY A 315 -4.68 4.68 8.68
C GLY A 315 -5.83 5.47 9.30
N TRP A 316 -7.08 5.14 8.96
CA TRP A 316 -8.25 5.73 9.58
C TRP A 316 -8.40 5.37 11.07
N VAL A 317 -8.14 4.13 11.44
CA VAL A 317 -8.19 3.71 12.84
C VAL A 317 -7.13 4.43 13.67
N LEU A 318 -5.90 4.51 13.18
CA LEU A 318 -4.82 5.28 13.82
C LEU A 318 -5.19 6.77 13.92
N TRP A 319 -5.82 7.33 12.88
CA TRP A 319 -6.33 8.69 12.86
C TRP A 319 -7.38 8.94 13.96
N GLU A 320 -8.41 8.10 14.06
CA GLU A 320 -9.44 8.24 15.09
C GLU A 320 -8.87 8.13 16.52
N LEU A 321 -7.77 7.40 16.69
CA LEU A 321 -7.03 7.27 17.94
C LEU A 321 -5.99 8.38 18.17
N GLY A 322 -5.96 9.42 17.32
CA GLY A 322 -5.07 10.57 17.50
C GLY A 322 -3.61 10.32 17.09
N ILE A 323 -3.35 9.32 16.24
CA ILE A 323 -2.02 8.97 15.73
C ILE A 323 -1.94 9.39 14.26
N PRO A 324 -1.52 10.62 13.94
CA PRO A 324 -1.35 11.03 12.55
C PRO A 324 -0.15 10.33 11.91
N MET A 325 -0.22 10.07 10.62
CA MET A 325 0.90 9.47 9.89
C MET A 325 2.08 10.45 9.77
N HIS A 326 3.29 9.90 9.74
CA HIS A 326 4.56 10.60 9.52
C HIS A 326 4.98 10.30 8.08
N GLY A 327 4.84 11.28 7.20
CA GLY A 327 5.17 11.14 5.77
C GLY A 327 6.66 11.23 5.52
N HIS A 328 7.27 10.15 5.03
CA HIS A 328 8.72 10.09 4.73
C HIS A 328 9.01 9.78 3.25
N TRP A 329 8.13 10.22 2.35
CA TRP A 329 8.47 10.27 0.93
C TRP A 329 9.62 11.28 0.70
N PRO A 330 10.61 10.99 -0.16
CA PRO A 330 10.70 9.82 -1.04
C PRO A 330 11.45 8.61 -0.44
N MET A 331 11.93 8.68 0.82
CA MET A 331 12.68 7.57 1.42
C MET A 331 11.85 6.27 1.47
N PHE A 332 10.58 6.37 1.84
CA PHE A 332 9.58 5.32 1.61
C PHE A 332 8.95 5.54 0.24
N SER A 333 9.46 4.83 -0.78
CA SER A 333 9.14 5.09 -2.17
C SER A 333 8.02 4.19 -2.69
N ASP A 334 7.03 4.80 -3.35
CA ASP A 334 6.00 4.09 -4.12
C ASP A 334 6.40 3.82 -5.57
N TYR A 335 7.65 4.10 -5.92
CA TYR A 335 8.23 3.74 -7.20
C TYR A 335 8.85 2.34 -7.16
N GLY A 336 8.67 1.59 -8.23
CA GLY A 336 9.48 0.40 -8.51
C GLY A 336 10.85 0.82 -9.03
N LEU A 337 11.84 -0.09 -8.97
CA LEU A 337 13.22 0.21 -9.38
C LEU A 337 13.34 0.87 -10.77
N HIS A 338 12.50 0.44 -11.71
CA HIS A 338 12.50 0.94 -13.09
C HIS A 338 11.84 2.33 -13.24
N ASP A 339 11.03 2.72 -12.26
CA ASP A 339 10.16 3.90 -12.30
C ASP A 339 10.68 5.07 -11.46
N ILE A 340 11.81 4.90 -10.78
CA ILE A 340 12.40 5.94 -9.93
C ILE A 340 12.61 7.22 -10.77
N PRO A 341 11.97 8.34 -10.40
CA PRO A 341 12.21 9.61 -11.06
C PRO A 341 13.46 10.28 -10.46
N PHE A 342 14.63 9.94 -10.98
CA PHE A 342 15.86 10.60 -10.57
C PHE A 342 15.81 12.08 -10.96
N ASN A 343 15.54 12.93 -9.96
CA ASN A 343 15.44 14.39 -10.02
C ASN A 343 16.01 15.00 -8.71
N ASP A 344 15.93 16.32 -8.55
CA ASP A 344 16.48 17.04 -7.39
C ASP A 344 15.86 16.61 -6.04
N GLN A 345 14.60 16.17 -6.03
CA GLN A 345 13.91 15.72 -4.81
C GLN A 345 14.36 14.33 -4.36
N HIS A 346 14.89 13.50 -5.27
CA HIS A 346 15.27 12.12 -4.99
C HIS A 346 16.78 11.96 -4.85
N TRP A 347 17.56 12.54 -5.76
CA TRP A 347 18.95 12.15 -6.04
C TRP A 347 19.84 12.00 -4.80
N CYS A 348 19.84 12.99 -3.89
CA CYS A 348 20.66 12.98 -2.68
C CYS A 348 19.94 12.43 -1.43
N GLN A 349 18.74 11.88 -1.56
CA GLN A 349 17.99 11.34 -0.42
C GLN A 349 18.37 9.88 -0.15
N PRO A 350 18.35 9.43 1.11
CA PRO A 350 18.36 8.02 1.45
C PRO A 350 17.15 7.30 0.85
N LEU A 351 17.32 6.06 0.41
CA LEU A 351 16.24 5.22 -0.09
C LEU A 351 16.01 4.04 0.86
N ILE A 352 14.83 3.93 1.45
CA ILE A 352 14.49 2.91 2.45
C ILE A 352 13.71 1.78 1.79
N THR A 353 12.69 2.09 0.99
CA THR A 353 11.87 1.08 0.33
C THR A 353 11.58 1.42 -1.12
N LEU A 354 11.37 0.39 -1.94
CA LEU A 354 10.78 0.47 -3.28
C LEU A 354 9.55 -0.44 -3.32
N HIS A 355 8.59 -0.12 -4.18
CA HIS A 355 7.36 -0.89 -4.32
C HIS A 355 7.08 -1.21 -5.78
N LYS A 356 6.70 -2.47 -6.04
CA LYS A 356 6.52 -3.04 -7.39
C LYS A 356 7.82 -3.20 -8.18
N THR A 357 8.92 -3.49 -7.48
CA THR A 357 10.15 -3.96 -8.14
C THR A 357 9.91 -5.35 -8.70
N SER A 358 10.41 -5.63 -9.92
CA SER A 358 10.20 -6.93 -10.55
C SER A 358 10.87 -8.05 -9.74
N PRO A 359 10.35 -9.29 -9.76
CA PRO A 359 10.96 -10.40 -9.02
C PRO A 359 12.45 -10.59 -9.33
N LYS A 360 12.83 -10.47 -10.60
CA LYS A 360 14.22 -10.60 -11.04
C LYS A 360 15.09 -9.48 -10.47
N ASP A 361 14.66 -8.23 -10.63
CA ASP A 361 15.43 -7.09 -10.15
C ASP A 361 15.53 -7.08 -8.63
N MET A 362 14.52 -7.57 -7.93
CA MET A 362 14.53 -7.68 -6.47
C MET A 362 15.69 -8.55 -5.97
N VAL A 363 15.90 -9.71 -6.61
CA VAL A 363 17.00 -10.63 -6.28
C VAL A 363 18.36 -10.06 -6.69
N ASP A 364 18.45 -9.48 -7.89
CA ASP A 364 19.70 -8.90 -8.38
C ASP A 364 20.13 -7.66 -7.56
N LEU A 365 19.16 -6.82 -7.20
CA LEU A 365 19.39 -5.63 -6.36
C LEU A 365 19.85 -6.03 -4.96
N PHE A 366 19.29 -7.12 -4.40
CA PHE A 366 19.72 -7.65 -3.12
C PHE A 366 21.19 -8.05 -3.11
N SER A 367 21.64 -8.80 -4.13
CA SER A 367 23.06 -9.12 -4.24
C SER A 367 23.88 -7.83 -4.38
N TRP A 368 23.52 -6.96 -5.33
CA TRP A 368 24.25 -5.73 -5.62
C TRP A 368 24.41 -4.83 -4.38
N GLU A 369 23.35 -4.59 -3.61
CA GLU A 369 23.34 -3.69 -2.44
C GLU A 369 24.46 -4.03 -1.45
N PHE A 370 24.75 -5.31 -1.23
CA PHE A 370 25.77 -5.74 -0.27
C PHE A 370 27.16 -5.21 -0.60
N SER A 371 27.48 -5.06 -1.88
CA SER A 371 28.75 -4.46 -2.31
C SER A 371 28.79 -2.94 -2.20
N GLN A 372 27.63 -2.29 -2.12
CA GLN A 372 27.50 -0.82 -2.16
C GLN A 372 27.45 -0.15 -0.78
N ARG A 373 27.20 -0.92 0.27
CA ARG A 373 27.07 -0.40 1.64
C ARG A 373 28.35 0.28 2.10
N LYS A 374 28.20 1.41 2.79
CA LYS A 374 29.29 2.21 3.35
C LYS A 374 29.09 2.33 4.86
N SER A 375 30.18 2.27 5.62
CA SER A 375 30.09 2.29 7.10
C SER A 375 29.42 3.57 7.63
N GLN A 376 29.83 4.74 7.13
CA GLN A 376 29.46 6.06 7.68
C GLN A 376 28.44 6.82 6.81
N ARG A 377 27.81 6.18 5.83
CA ARG A 377 26.85 6.84 4.93
C ARG A 377 25.79 5.84 4.46
N PRO A 378 24.49 6.18 4.55
CA PRO A 378 23.44 5.34 3.96
C PRO A 378 23.55 5.30 2.44
N LEU A 379 22.84 4.35 1.84
CA LEU A 379 22.66 4.24 0.40
C LEU A 379 21.68 5.33 -0.07
N LEU A 380 22.02 6.07 -1.12
CA LEU A 380 21.17 7.13 -1.68
C LEU A 380 20.56 6.69 -3.01
N PHE A 381 19.53 7.40 -3.46
CA PHE A 381 19.03 7.27 -4.83
C PHE A 381 20.16 7.38 -5.86
N SER A 382 21.10 8.33 -5.69
CA SER A 382 22.25 8.49 -6.59
C SER A 382 23.12 7.24 -6.70
N ASP A 383 23.17 6.38 -5.67
CA ASP A 383 23.89 5.12 -5.72
C ASP A 383 23.07 4.05 -6.47
N VAL A 384 21.76 3.96 -6.23
CA VAL A 384 20.85 3.04 -6.96
C VAL A 384 20.85 3.32 -8.46
N TRP A 385 21.04 4.58 -8.86
CA TRP A 385 21.23 4.93 -10.26
C TRP A 385 22.32 4.08 -10.94
N GLU A 386 23.40 3.71 -10.23
CA GLU A 386 24.50 2.89 -10.78
C GLU A 386 24.08 1.45 -11.12
N PHE A 387 22.95 0.96 -10.60
CA PHE A 387 22.45 -0.39 -10.90
C PHE A 387 22.03 -0.54 -12.36
N HIS A 388 21.24 0.40 -12.88
CA HIS A 388 20.75 0.38 -14.26
C HIS A 388 21.39 1.43 -15.18
N LYS A 389 21.99 2.48 -14.60
CA LYS A 389 22.60 3.63 -15.29
C LYS A 389 21.70 4.20 -16.40
N PRO A 390 20.44 4.56 -16.09
CA PRO A 390 19.55 5.16 -17.09
C PRO A 390 20.21 6.40 -17.71
N GLY A 391 19.96 6.62 -19.00
CA GLY A 391 20.57 7.71 -19.78
C GLY A 391 21.93 7.41 -20.43
N THR A 392 22.53 6.23 -20.17
CA THR A 392 23.78 5.82 -20.85
C THR A 392 23.58 5.34 -22.29
N VAL A 393 22.36 4.95 -22.65
CA VAL A 393 21.96 4.64 -24.02
C VAL A 393 21.10 5.80 -24.53
N PRO A 394 21.47 6.51 -25.61
CA PRO A 394 20.77 7.73 -26.02
C PRO A 394 19.29 7.54 -26.38
N SER A 395 18.94 6.40 -26.96
CA SER A 395 17.57 6.07 -27.37
C SER A 395 17.34 4.56 -27.39
N ARG A 396 16.11 4.13 -27.11
CA ARG A 396 15.65 2.75 -27.15
C ARG A 396 14.29 2.66 -27.81
N GLU A 397 14.19 1.78 -28.81
CA GLU A 397 12.92 1.35 -29.40
C GLU A 397 12.26 0.26 -28.55
N ASN A 398 10.95 0.08 -28.70
CA ASN A 398 10.12 -0.84 -27.90
C ASN A 398 10.33 -0.63 -26.39
N TRP A 399 10.37 0.64 -25.97
CA TRP A 399 10.71 1.02 -24.62
C TRP A 399 9.81 2.14 -24.10
N ASP A 400 9.13 1.87 -22.98
CA ASP A 400 8.40 2.88 -22.22
C ASP A 400 9.31 3.42 -21.12
N GLY A 401 9.84 4.62 -21.35
CA GLY A 401 10.76 5.29 -20.45
C GLY A 401 10.14 5.78 -19.15
N GLY A 402 8.81 5.70 -18.99
CA GLY A 402 8.12 6.16 -17.80
C GLY A 402 7.27 7.41 -18.04
N ARG A 403 6.83 8.02 -16.94
CA ARG A 403 5.84 9.12 -16.96
C ARG A 403 5.98 10.13 -15.83
N PHE A 404 6.84 9.88 -14.85
CA PHE A 404 7.00 10.78 -13.72
C PHE A 404 7.78 12.04 -14.13
N ASP A 405 7.40 13.19 -13.58
CA ASP A 405 7.83 14.52 -14.03
C ASP A 405 7.61 14.77 -15.53
N ALA A 406 6.56 14.17 -16.09
CA ALA A 406 6.17 14.38 -17.47
C ALA A 406 5.59 15.79 -17.68
N PHE A 407 5.93 16.38 -18.82
CA PHE A 407 5.34 17.60 -19.34
C PHE A 407 5.17 17.48 -20.85
N GLU A 408 4.23 18.25 -21.39
CA GLU A 408 3.97 18.29 -22.82
C GLU A 408 4.92 19.30 -23.49
N PRO A 409 5.35 19.04 -24.74
CA PRO A 409 6.11 20.01 -25.52
C PRO A 409 5.29 21.29 -25.79
N PRO A 410 5.93 22.40 -26.23
CA PRO A 410 5.22 23.63 -26.59
C PRO A 410 4.13 23.37 -27.64
N ALA A 411 2.93 23.93 -27.43
CA ALA A 411 1.75 23.64 -28.24
C ALA A 411 1.89 24.06 -29.72
N GLU A 412 2.80 24.98 -30.01
CA GLU A 412 3.09 25.49 -31.35
C GLU A 412 3.95 24.51 -32.18
N VAL A 413 4.59 23.53 -31.54
CA VAL A 413 5.48 22.57 -32.19
C VAL A 413 4.69 21.32 -32.57
N VAL A 414 4.50 21.11 -33.87
CA VAL A 414 3.89 19.88 -34.39
C VAL A 414 4.96 18.79 -34.41
N ILE A 415 4.76 17.73 -33.63
CA ILE A 415 5.67 16.60 -33.49
C ILE A 415 5.02 15.35 -34.09
N GLU A 416 5.62 14.86 -35.19
CA GLU A 416 5.14 13.75 -36.01
C GLU A 416 6.07 12.52 -35.96
N SER A 417 7.22 12.63 -35.28
CA SER A 417 8.19 11.53 -35.16
C SER A 417 8.96 11.55 -33.85
N SER A 418 9.58 10.41 -33.51
CA SER A 418 10.46 10.27 -32.36
C SER A 418 11.68 11.19 -32.44
N GLU A 419 12.22 11.44 -33.64
CA GLU A 419 13.34 12.37 -33.84
C GLU A 419 12.93 13.82 -33.54
N GLN A 420 11.71 14.21 -33.92
CA GLN A 420 11.18 15.53 -33.58
C GLN A 420 10.91 15.65 -32.07
N CYS A 421 10.42 14.58 -31.42
CA CYS A 421 10.26 14.54 -29.96
C CYS A 421 11.61 14.66 -29.24
N SER A 422 12.64 13.96 -29.73
CA SER A 422 14.02 14.06 -29.25
C SER A 422 14.59 15.48 -29.36
N ARG A 423 14.35 16.15 -30.48
CA ARG A 423 14.76 17.55 -30.68
C ARG A 423 14.03 18.50 -29.74
N ALA A 424 12.71 18.34 -29.59
CA ALA A 424 11.93 19.15 -28.66
C ALA A 424 12.45 19.02 -27.22
N CYS A 425 12.88 17.83 -26.80
CA CYS A 425 13.54 17.64 -25.51
C CYS A 425 14.93 18.30 -25.48
N SER A 426 15.73 18.15 -26.53
CA SER A 426 17.08 18.75 -26.60
C SER A 426 17.03 20.28 -26.59
N ASP A 427 15.98 20.89 -27.12
CA ASP A 427 15.79 22.34 -27.14
C ASP A 427 15.32 22.90 -25.77
N ASP A 428 14.75 22.05 -24.90
CA ASP A 428 14.36 22.41 -23.53
C ASP A 428 15.45 22.00 -22.52
N VAL A 429 16.15 22.98 -21.96
CA VAL A 429 17.26 22.78 -21.00
C VAL A 429 16.83 22.00 -19.74
N GLY A 430 15.54 22.00 -19.40
CA GLY A 430 14.99 21.24 -18.27
C GLY A 430 14.61 19.80 -18.60
N CYS A 431 14.63 19.41 -19.89
CA CYS A 431 14.27 18.06 -20.31
C CYS A 431 15.47 17.11 -20.22
N LEU A 432 15.33 16.04 -19.42
CA LEU A 432 16.37 15.00 -19.28
C LEU A 432 16.07 13.78 -20.15
N GLN A 433 14.80 13.51 -20.39
CA GLN A 433 14.31 12.32 -21.07
C GLN A 433 13.05 12.64 -21.87
N TRP A 434 12.82 11.89 -22.95
CA TRP A 434 11.60 11.97 -23.75
C TRP A 434 11.04 10.58 -24.04
N LYS A 435 9.74 10.52 -24.30
CA LYS A 435 8.99 9.35 -24.72
C LYS A 435 8.13 9.70 -25.92
N TRP A 436 8.18 8.86 -26.94
CA TRP A 436 7.36 8.90 -28.13
C TRP A 436 6.44 7.68 -28.16
N GLU A 437 5.13 7.95 -28.16
CA GLU A 437 4.09 6.98 -28.45
C GLU A 437 3.64 7.21 -29.90
N GLY A 438 4.20 6.42 -30.82
CA GLY A 438 4.11 6.66 -32.26
C GLY A 438 2.88 6.08 -32.93
N ARG A 439 3.04 5.77 -34.23
CA ARG A 439 2.00 5.29 -35.15
C ARG A 439 0.74 6.14 -35.14
N ASP A 440 -0.34 5.61 -34.57
CA ASP A 440 -1.66 6.23 -34.61
C ASP A 440 -1.80 7.30 -33.52
N ARG A 441 -1.02 7.19 -32.43
CA ARG A 441 -1.12 8.09 -31.27
C ARG A 441 -0.34 9.39 -31.42
N LYS A 442 0.83 9.34 -32.06
CA LYS A 442 1.73 10.48 -32.33
C LYS A 442 1.91 11.43 -31.13
N LYS A 443 2.07 10.85 -29.94
CA LYS A 443 2.20 11.62 -28.70
C LYS A 443 3.65 11.69 -28.26
N CYS A 444 4.15 12.91 -28.10
CA CYS A 444 5.45 13.17 -27.48
C CYS A 444 5.24 13.57 -26.02
N THR A 445 6.02 13.00 -25.12
CA THR A 445 6.04 13.34 -23.69
C THR A 445 7.47 13.61 -23.27
N LEU A 446 7.71 14.79 -22.71
CA LEU A 446 9.01 15.22 -22.20
C LEU A 446 9.06 14.96 -20.69
N LEU A 447 10.24 14.71 -20.13
CA LEU A 447 10.40 14.37 -18.72
C LEU A 447 11.56 15.16 -18.10
N ARG A 448 11.32 15.78 -16.94
CA ARG A 448 12.34 16.49 -16.13
C ARG A 448 13.11 15.56 -15.18
N SER A 449 12.77 14.28 -15.18
CA SER A 449 13.46 13.25 -14.42
C SER A 449 14.09 12.23 -15.35
N LEU A 450 15.05 11.51 -14.79
CA LEU A 450 15.68 10.36 -15.40
C LEU A 450 15.03 9.09 -14.85
N GLN A 451 14.43 8.27 -15.70
CA GLN A 451 13.85 6.97 -15.38
C GLN A 451 14.52 5.88 -16.22
N HIS A 452 14.57 4.65 -15.70
CA HIS A 452 15.03 3.51 -16.49
C HIS A 452 13.97 3.05 -17.48
N GLY A 453 12.71 3.01 -17.05
CA GLY A 453 11.62 2.50 -17.86
C GLY A 453 11.68 0.99 -18.06
N ARG A 454 10.86 0.48 -18.97
CA ARG A 454 10.73 -0.96 -19.23
C ARG A 454 10.53 -1.26 -20.70
N ALA A 455 10.90 -2.46 -21.12
CA ALA A 455 10.58 -2.95 -22.45
C ALA A 455 9.05 -2.98 -22.62
N ARG A 456 8.55 -2.38 -23.70
CA ARG A 456 7.13 -2.35 -24.05
C ARG A 456 7.00 -2.55 -25.55
N LYS A 457 6.39 -3.67 -25.94
CA LYS A 457 6.16 -4.00 -27.34
C LYS A 457 5.06 -3.12 -27.91
N ALA A 458 5.01 -3.01 -29.23
CA ALA A 458 3.88 -2.39 -29.89
C ALA A 458 2.58 -3.13 -29.53
N GLU A 459 1.55 -2.38 -29.18
CA GLU A 459 0.26 -2.90 -28.75
C GLU A 459 -0.87 -1.96 -29.17
N LYS A 460 -2.12 -2.43 -29.04
CA LYS A 460 -3.30 -1.59 -29.22
C LYS A 460 -3.40 -0.63 -28.02
N GLY A 461 -3.63 0.65 -28.27
CA GLY A 461 -3.63 1.70 -27.27
C GLY A 461 -4.73 1.51 -26.22
N ASP A 462 -4.45 1.96 -24.99
CA ASP A 462 -5.44 1.96 -23.91
C ASP A 462 -6.64 2.86 -24.29
N GLY A 463 -7.82 2.26 -24.40
CA GLY A 463 -9.10 2.97 -24.64
C GLY A 463 -9.56 3.02 -26.10
N ASP A 464 -8.69 2.74 -27.07
CA ASP A 464 -9.06 2.58 -28.49
C ASP A 464 -8.44 1.30 -29.04
N GLU A 465 -9.21 0.21 -29.00
CA GLU A 465 -8.77 -1.13 -29.39
C GLU A 465 -8.36 -1.24 -30.88
N GLU A 466 -8.49 -0.18 -31.68
CA GLU A 466 -8.07 -0.17 -33.09
C GLU A 466 -6.74 0.53 -33.34
N ALA A 467 -6.30 1.44 -32.45
CA ALA A 467 -5.08 2.22 -32.65
C ALA A 467 -3.84 1.48 -32.16
N TRP A 468 -2.85 1.26 -33.04
CA TRP A 468 -1.56 0.66 -32.65
C TRP A 468 -0.59 1.75 -32.18
N VAL A 469 0.16 1.45 -31.12
CA VAL A 469 1.17 2.34 -30.55
C VAL A 469 2.50 1.60 -30.48
N ASP A 470 3.58 2.22 -30.97
CA ASP A 470 4.94 1.84 -30.65
C ASP A 470 5.57 2.83 -29.68
N TYR A 471 6.51 2.34 -28.87
CA TYR A 471 7.11 3.10 -27.79
C TYR A 471 8.60 3.28 -28.06
N THR A 472 9.04 4.53 -28.15
CA THR A 472 10.46 4.87 -28.22
C THR A 472 10.77 5.87 -27.13
N SER A 473 11.85 5.68 -26.39
CA SER A 473 12.27 6.63 -25.36
C SER A 473 13.74 6.96 -25.52
N GLY A 474 14.10 8.21 -25.22
CA GLY A 474 15.47 8.66 -25.29
C GLY A 474 15.83 9.63 -24.19
N TRP A 475 17.13 9.87 -24.08
CA TRP A 475 17.75 10.62 -22.98
C TRP A 475 18.72 11.64 -23.54
N VAL A 476 18.72 12.84 -22.97
CA VAL A 476 19.61 13.93 -23.40
C VAL A 476 20.87 13.90 -22.56
N ASP A 477 21.89 13.19 -23.04
CA ASP A 477 23.16 12.94 -22.31
C ASP A 477 23.84 14.23 -21.82
N GLU A 478 23.83 15.29 -22.63
CA GLU A 478 24.40 16.59 -22.25
C GLU A 478 23.67 17.19 -21.03
N HIS A 479 22.33 17.29 -21.09
CA HIS A 479 21.51 17.79 -19.99
C HIS A 479 21.69 16.94 -18.74
N ILE A 480 21.73 15.61 -18.87
CA ILE A 480 21.94 14.69 -17.74
C ILE A 480 23.30 14.93 -17.10
N LYS A 481 24.37 15.07 -17.89
CA LYS A 481 25.72 15.35 -17.36
C LYS A 481 25.77 16.69 -16.64
N GLU A 482 25.15 17.73 -17.19
CA GLU A 482 25.10 19.04 -16.56
C GLU A 482 24.26 19.05 -15.29
N TRP A 483 23.10 18.41 -15.32
CA TRP A 483 22.22 18.26 -14.17
C TRP A 483 22.93 17.52 -13.04
N ARG A 484 23.59 16.37 -13.32
CA ARG A 484 24.36 15.60 -12.33
C ARG A 484 25.50 16.40 -11.70
N LYS A 485 26.20 17.24 -12.47
CA LYS A 485 27.29 18.10 -11.94
C LYS A 485 26.79 19.13 -10.92
N LYS A 486 25.52 19.52 -11.00
CA LYS A 486 24.89 20.47 -10.07
C LYS A 486 24.42 19.81 -8.77
N GLN A 487 24.38 18.47 -8.72
CA GLN A 487 23.94 17.73 -7.54
C GLN A 487 25.09 17.59 -6.54
N ASP A 488 24.95 18.21 -5.38
CA ASP A 488 25.87 18.04 -4.25
C ASP A 488 25.23 17.19 -3.14
N CYS A 489 25.67 15.94 -3.04
CA CYS A 489 25.25 15.02 -1.98
C CYS A 489 26.27 14.95 -0.83
N GLY A 490 27.11 15.97 -0.65
CA GLY A 490 28.14 16.03 0.40
C GLY A 490 27.57 15.98 1.82
N ILE A 491 26.34 16.47 2.02
CA ILE A 491 25.61 16.36 3.29
C ILE A 491 24.37 15.49 3.07
N VAL A 492 24.39 14.30 3.67
CA VAL A 492 23.22 13.42 3.67
C VAL A 492 22.26 13.86 4.76
N LYS A 493 20.99 14.03 4.38
CA LYS A 493 19.90 14.38 5.29
C LYS A 493 18.93 13.21 5.40
N TRP A 494 18.52 12.90 6.62
CA TRP A 494 17.31 12.13 6.85
C TRP A 494 16.12 13.08 6.71
N VAL A 495 15.31 12.81 5.70
CA VAL A 495 14.17 13.63 5.34
C VAL A 495 13.17 13.64 6.48
N GLY A 496 12.83 14.84 6.97
CA GLY A 496 11.87 15.01 8.07
C GLY A 496 10.47 14.56 7.67
N ALA A 497 9.63 14.24 8.66
CA ALA A 497 8.21 13.99 8.43
C ALA A 497 7.56 15.20 7.75
N SER A 498 6.90 14.96 6.61
CA SER A 498 6.05 15.94 5.92
C SER A 498 5.06 15.20 5.03
N VAL A 499 3.83 15.68 5.01
CA VAL A 499 2.79 15.20 4.11
C VAL A 499 2.62 16.06 2.87
N GLU A 500 3.22 17.23 2.83
CA GLU A 500 3.13 18.17 1.70
C GLU A 500 4.16 17.87 0.61
N ARG A 501 5.29 17.24 0.97
CA ARG A 501 6.40 17.02 0.02
C ARG A 501 6.01 16.23 -1.24
N LYS A 502 5.00 15.36 -1.13
CA LYS A 502 4.56 14.47 -2.22
C LYS A 502 3.44 15.07 -3.08
N PHE A 503 2.64 16.00 -2.55
CA PHE A 503 1.38 16.43 -3.17
C PHE A 503 1.42 17.86 -3.71
#